data_AF-A0A2E5VDG5-F1
#
_entry.id   AF-A0A2E5VDG5-F1
#
_cell.length_a   1.000
_cell.length_b   1.000
_cell.length_c   1.000
_cell.angle_alpha   90.00
_cell.angle_beta   90.00
_cell.angle_gamma   90.00
#
_symmetry.space_group_name_H-M   'P 1'
#
loop_
_entity.id
_entity.type
_entity.pdbx_description
1 polymer ?
#
loop_
_entity_poly.entity_id
_entity_poly.type
_entity_poly.pdbx_seq_one_letter_code
_entity_poly.pdbx_strand_id
1 'polypeptide(L)'
;MKKILFLLIIPSLSVSLYAHQDTEVKKCLDISEPEKRLSCFDALFLNVPQDEPEKLTETLELESNKNIKKEDLSDLGQVIKPQRETEEIIEDQRQEITSLKRTIKDISNNKDNIATNSSSFNSVIVSVEYRQSKFRFKLDNGQTWQLTDSGIRARLKKGQTIKIEPGGMRSFFLVNSKGRFRAKQIK
;
A
#
# COMPACT_ATOMS: atom_id res chain seq x y z
N MET A 1 -43.77 -21.48 55.80
CA MET A 1 -42.72 -20.66 56.44
C MET A 1 -41.44 -21.47 56.58
N LYS A 2 -40.43 -21.27 55.74
CA LYS A 2 -39.03 -21.27 56.19
C LYS A 2 -38.18 -20.55 55.14
N LYS A 3 -37.48 -19.54 55.62
CA LYS A 3 -36.71 -18.55 54.88
C LYS A 3 -35.46 -19.23 54.32
N ILE A 4 -35.26 -19.21 53.01
CA ILE A 4 -33.96 -19.54 52.43
C ILE A 4 -33.12 -18.27 52.56
N LEU A 5 -32.25 -18.34 53.56
CA LEU A 5 -31.24 -17.37 53.95
C LEU A 5 -30.27 -17.18 52.79
N PHE A 6 -30.36 -16.03 52.12
CA PHE A 6 -29.40 -15.59 51.11
C PHE A 6 -28.10 -15.19 51.83
N LEU A 7 -27.09 -16.05 51.78
CA LEU A 7 -25.79 -15.84 52.41
C LEU A 7 -24.78 -15.45 51.32
N LEU A 8 -24.44 -14.16 51.31
CA LEU A 8 -23.30 -13.54 50.63
C LEU A 8 -21.99 -14.29 50.91
N ILE A 9 -21.34 -14.83 49.87
CA ILE A 9 -19.86 -14.91 49.79
C ILE A 9 -19.46 -14.78 48.31
N ILE A 10 -18.97 -13.59 47.94
CA ILE A 10 -18.11 -13.38 46.77
C ILE A 10 -16.68 -13.70 47.23
N PRO A 11 -15.88 -14.45 46.44
CA PRO A 11 -14.68 -13.84 45.93
C PRO A 11 -14.48 -14.13 44.45
N SER A 12 -14.32 -13.04 43.71
CA SER A 12 -13.56 -12.91 42.47
C SER A 12 -12.29 -13.76 42.48
N LEU A 13 -12.18 -14.71 41.55
CA LEU A 13 -10.91 -15.22 41.06
C LEU A 13 -10.88 -15.12 39.53
N SER A 14 -10.93 -13.89 39.04
CA SER A 14 -10.48 -13.58 37.69
C SER A 14 -8.95 -13.62 37.76
N VAL A 15 -8.34 -14.66 37.20
CA VAL A 15 -6.89 -14.72 37.00
C VAL A 15 -6.55 -13.66 35.94
N SER A 16 -6.20 -12.46 36.36
CA SER A 16 -5.50 -11.51 35.48
C SER A 16 -4.02 -11.90 35.46
N LEU A 17 -3.67 -12.85 34.59
CA LEU A 17 -2.28 -13.13 34.23
C LEU A 17 -1.87 -12.17 33.09
N TYR A 18 -1.61 -10.91 33.41
CA TYR A 18 -0.87 -10.01 32.49
C TYR A 18 0.04 -9.10 33.30
N ALA A 19 1.19 -9.67 33.69
CA ALA A 19 2.36 -8.93 34.14
C ALA A 19 3.63 -9.72 33.76
N HIS A 20 3.80 -10.01 32.46
CA HIS A 20 4.99 -10.71 31.95
C HIS A 20 5.75 -9.96 30.85
N GLN A 21 5.20 -8.92 30.22
CA GLN A 21 5.88 -8.26 29.09
C GLN A 21 7.14 -7.49 29.51
N ASP A 22 7.12 -6.76 30.63
CA ASP A 22 8.25 -5.90 31.02
C ASP A 22 9.51 -6.68 31.42
N THR A 23 9.35 -7.94 31.86
CA THR A 23 10.49 -8.80 32.23
C THR A 23 11.13 -9.47 31.03
N GLU A 24 10.39 -9.66 29.93
CA GLU A 24 10.91 -10.28 28.71
C GLU A 24 11.68 -9.28 27.84
N VAL A 25 11.20 -8.03 27.77
CA VAL A 25 11.90 -6.94 27.08
C VAL A 25 13.27 -6.65 27.74
N LYS A 26 13.34 -6.66 29.08
CA LYS A 26 14.61 -6.47 29.82
C LYS A 26 15.64 -7.55 29.52
N LYS A 27 15.21 -8.81 29.38
CA LYS A 27 16.11 -9.92 29.02
C LYS A 27 16.74 -9.72 27.64
N CYS A 28 16.02 -9.15 26.68
CA CYS A 28 16.58 -8.85 25.36
C CYS A 28 17.57 -7.67 25.41
N LEU A 29 17.35 -6.68 26.29
CA LEU A 29 18.26 -5.54 26.44
C LEU A 29 19.66 -5.93 26.96
N ASP A 30 19.73 -6.93 27.83
CA ASP A 30 20.98 -7.40 28.43
C ASP A 30 21.85 -8.25 27.48
N ILE A 31 21.39 -8.52 26.25
CA ILE A 31 22.16 -9.26 25.23
C ILE A 31 23.20 -8.34 24.58
N SER A 32 24.48 -8.71 24.72
CA SER A 32 25.61 -7.93 24.17
C SER A 32 25.79 -8.07 22.65
N GLU A 33 25.45 -9.23 22.08
CA GLU A 33 25.65 -9.51 20.65
C GLU A 33 24.46 -8.99 19.80
N PRO A 34 24.69 -8.08 18.83
CA PRO A 34 23.61 -7.35 18.15
C PRO A 34 22.60 -8.24 17.41
N GLU A 35 23.08 -9.27 16.70
CA GLU A 35 22.21 -10.16 15.92
C GLU A 35 21.30 -10.99 16.83
N LYS A 36 21.84 -11.51 17.94
CA LYS A 36 21.07 -12.26 18.94
C LYS A 36 20.07 -11.38 19.68
N ARG A 37 20.43 -10.13 19.95
CA ARG A 37 19.52 -9.15 20.55
C ARG A 37 18.35 -8.84 19.63
N LEU A 38 18.61 -8.67 18.34
CA LEU A 38 17.57 -8.41 17.35
C LEU A 38 16.58 -9.57 17.25
N SER A 39 17.09 -10.80 17.11
CA SER A 39 16.22 -11.99 17.08
C SER A 39 15.40 -12.18 18.36
N CYS A 40 15.92 -11.76 19.52
CA CYS A 40 15.18 -11.78 20.78
C CYS A 40 13.95 -10.88 20.73
N PHE A 41 14.09 -9.66 20.21
CA PHE A 41 12.95 -8.74 20.08
C PHE A 41 11.92 -9.25 19.08
N ASP A 42 12.37 -9.73 17.91
CA ASP A 42 11.46 -10.21 16.87
C ASP A 42 10.59 -11.36 17.40
N ALA A 43 11.15 -12.28 18.18
CA ALA A 43 10.42 -13.38 18.80
C ALA A 43 9.29 -12.94 19.73
N LEU A 44 9.41 -11.78 20.40
CA LEU A 44 8.37 -11.27 21.30
C LEU A 44 7.11 -10.84 20.56
N PHE A 45 7.23 -10.40 19.30
CA PHE A 45 6.11 -9.86 18.53
C PHE A 45 5.50 -10.86 17.54
N LEU A 46 6.09 -12.04 17.38
CA LEU A 46 5.60 -13.07 16.45
C LEU A 46 4.38 -13.85 16.96
N ASN A 47 4.05 -13.78 18.26
CA ASN A 47 2.91 -14.48 18.87
C ASN A 47 1.76 -13.55 19.30
N VAL A 48 1.59 -12.39 18.65
CA VAL A 48 0.40 -11.56 18.88
C VAL A 48 -0.77 -12.17 18.11
N PRO A 49 -1.84 -12.68 18.77
CA PRO A 49 -3.00 -13.20 18.07
C PRO A 49 -3.62 -12.11 17.20
N GLN A 50 -3.76 -12.40 15.91
CA GLN A 50 -4.48 -11.56 14.94
C GLN A 50 -5.97 -11.79 15.10
N ASP A 51 -6.58 -11.26 16.15
CA ASP A 51 -8.03 -11.10 16.20
C ASP A 51 -8.40 -9.71 16.73
N GLU A 52 -9.26 -9.07 15.93
CA GLU A 52 -10.02 -7.85 16.16
C GLU A 52 -9.34 -6.48 15.90
N PRO A 53 -9.82 -5.68 14.92
CA PRO A 53 -9.38 -4.32 14.70
C PRO A 53 -10.01 -3.40 15.74
N GLU A 54 -9.36 -3.21 16.89
CA GLU A 54 -9.74 -2.14 17.80
C GLU A 54 -9.30 -0.79 17.21
N LYS A 55 -10.32 -0.02 16.83
CA LYS A 55 -10.25 1.35 16.38
C LYS A 55 -9.73 2.25 17.50
N LEU A 56 -8.42 2.44 17.59
CA LEU A 56 -7.80 3.50 18.39
C LEU A 56 -7.51 4.70 17.50
N THR A 57 -8.55 5.50 17.29
CA THR A 57 -8.38 6.94 17.06
C THR A 57 -7.87 7.55 18.35
N GLU A 58 -6.57 7.79 18.44
CA GLU A 58 -6.03 8.77 19.37
C GLU A 58 -5.04 9.67 18.64
N THR A 59 -5.58 10.81 18.22
CA THR A 59 -4.84 12.01 17.86
C THR A 59 -3.91 12.39 19.01
N LEU A 60 -2.64 12.03 18.90
CA LEU A 60 -1.59 12.70 19.67
C LEU A 60 -1.24 14.00 18.94
N GLU A 61 -1.95 15.06 19.31
CA GLU A 61 -1.56 16.44 19.10
C GLU A 61 -0.20 16.66 19.79
N LEU A 62 0.88 16.70 19.01
CA LEU A 62 2.13 17.28 19.48
C LEU A 62 2.02 18.79 19.35
N GLU A 63 1.45 19.41 20.38
CA GLU A 63 1.61 20.84 20.62
C GLU A 63 3.11 21.14 20.76
N SER A 64 3.62 21.89 19.78
CA SER A 64 4.94 22.51 19.83
C SER A 64 4.98 23.52 20.99
N ASN A 65 5.42 23.08 22.17
CA ASN A 65 5.80 24.01 23.23
C ASN A 65 7.31 24.18 23.29
N LYS A 66 7.72 25.36 22.84
CA LYS A 66 9.09 25.83 22.72
C LYS A 66 9.55 26.37 24.07
N ASN A 67 10.08 25.52 24.95
CA ASN A 67 10.99 25.97 26.01
C ASN A 67 11.72 24.79 26.66
N ILE A 68 12.93 24.50 26.21
CA ILE A 68 13.91 23.78 27.05
C ILE A 68 15.15 24.67 27.16
N LYS A 69 15.29 25.21 28.37
CA LYS A 69 16.41 25.97 28.89
C LYS A 69 17.66 25.09 28.80
N LYS A 70 18.75 25.64 28.25
CA LYS A 70 20.06 24.99 28.25
C LYS A 70 20.52 24.87 29.70
N GLU A 71 20.65 23.65 30.19
CA GLU A 71 21.37 23.36 31.42
C GLU A 71 22.56 22.46 31.07
N ASP A 72 23.71 22.96 31.47
CA ASP A 72 25.05 22.43 31.25
C ASP A 72 25.28 21.23 32.18
N LEU A 73 25.49 20.04 31.62
CA LEU A 73 26.18 18.95 32.29
C LEU A 73 27.24 18.40 31.34
N SER A 74 28.31 19.18 31.23
CA SER A 74 29.63 18.68 30.92
C SER A 74 30.25 18.09 32.20
N ASP A 75 30.21 16.76 32.35
CA ASP A 75 31.27 15.93 32.97
C ASP A 75 30.76 14.49 33.23
N LEU A 76 31.06 13.58 32.29
CA LEU A 76 31.40 12.18 32.54
C LEU A 76 31.79 11.58 31.18
N GLY A 77 33.07 11.72 30.86
CA GLY A 77 33.64 11.28 29.59
C GLY A 77 33.63 9.76 29.41
N GLN A 78 33.23 9.34 28.22
CA GLN A 78 34.16 8.58 27.38
C GLN A 78 33.88 8.91 25.91
N VAL A 79 34.72 9.80 25.37
CA VAL A 79 34.80 10.08 23.94
C VAL A 79 35.39 8.84 23.27
N ILE A 80 34.56 7.89 22.87
CA ILE A 80 34.93 7.01 21.76
C ILE A 80 34.61 7.81 20.51
N LYS A 81 35.64 8.41 19.92
CA LYS A 81 35.57 9.00 18.58
C LYS A 81 35.38 7.84 17.59
N PRO A 82 34.22 7.66 16.92
CA PRO A 82 34.16 6.77 15.78
C PRO A 82 34.86 7.48 14.62
N GLN A 83 35.71 6.71 13.98
CA GLN A 83 36.64 7.10 12.94
C GLN A 83 35.91 7.63 11.70
N ARG A 84 36.65 8.36 10.87
CA ARG A 84 36.30 8.94 9.56
C ARG A 84 35.45 8.06 8.62
N GLU A 85 35.38 6.76 8.85
CA GLU A 85 34.59 5.80 8.07
C GLU A 85 33.07 6.05 8.16
N THR A 86 32.58 6.62 9.26
CA THR A 86 31.13 6.85 9.44
C THR A 86 30.58 7.97 8.55
N GLU A 87 31.38 8.98 8.20
CA GLU A 87 30.94 10.10 7.36
C GLU A 87 30.89 9.70 5.88
N GLU A 88 31.85 8.89 5.42
CA GLU A 88 31.90 8.37 4.05
C GLU A 88 30.75 7.36 3.81
N ILE A 89 30.46 6.50 4.78
CA ILE A 89 29.32 5.56 4.73
C ILE A 89 27.97 6.32 4.67
N ILE A 90 27.83 7.43 5.39
CA ILE A 90 26.61 8.25 5.37
C ILE A 90 26.44 8.96 4.02
N GLU A 91 27.52 9.40 3.38
CA GLU A 91 27.45 10.08 2.09
C GLU A 91 27.16 9.10 0.94
N ASP A 92 27.77 7.91 0.94
CA ASP A 92 27.49 6.86 -0.03
C ASP A 92 26.02 6.40 0.04
N GLN A 93 25.49 6.22 1.25
CA GLN A 93 24.06 5.91 1.46
C GLN A 93 23.15 7.01 0.92
N ARG A 94 23.53 8.29 1.08
CA ARG A 94 22.75 9.42 0.53
C ARG A 94 22.77 9.42 -1.00
N GLN A 95 23.89 9.09 -1.62
CA GLN A 95 23.99 9.00 -3.08
C GLN A 95 23.13 7.86 -3.61
N GLU A 96 23.15 6.70 -2.96
CA GLU A 96 22.34 5.55 -3.33
C GLU A 96 20.84 5.85 -3.20
N ILE A 97 20.40 6.41 -2.08
CA ILE A 97 19.00 6.84 -1.87
C ILE A 97 18.57 7.86 -2.94
N THR A 98 19.44 8.81 -3.28
CA THR A 98 19.13 9.82 -4.29
C THR A 98 19.03 9.19 -5.68
N SER A 99 19.89 8.24 -6.01
CA SER A 99 19.84 7.49 -7.28
C SER A 99 18.55 6.66 -7.38
N LEU A 100 18.20 5.93 -6.33
CA LEU A 100 16.98 5.13 -6.24
C LEU A 100 15.74 6.00 -6.37
N LYS A 101 15.71 7.17 -5.72
CA LYS A 101 14.60 8.13 -5.83
C LYS A 101 14.45 8.66 -7.25
N ARG A 102 15.54 8.90 -7.98
CA ARG A 102 15.50 9.27 -9.41
C ARG A 102 14.95 8.10 -10.24
N THR A 103 15.44 6.89 -10.05
CA THR A 103 14.95 5.69 -10.75
C THR A 103 13.46 5.44 -10.50
N ILE A 104 12.98 5.57 -9.25
CA ILE A 104 11.55 5.43 -8.92
C ILE A 104 10.73 6.53 -9.61
N LYS A 105 11.22 7.77 -9.65
CA LYS A 105 10.56 8.87 -10.36
C LYS A 105 10.49 8.61 -11.86
N ASP A 106 11.57 8.11 -12.46
CA ASP A 106 11.61 7.78 -13.89
C ASP A 106 10.70 6.59 -14.20
N ILE A 107 10.68 5.55 -13.36
CA ILE A 107 9.73 4.43 -13.47
C ILE A 107 8.29 4.92 -13.30
N SER A 108 8.02 5.84 -12.37
CA SER A 108 6.69 6.42 -12.18
C SER A 108 6.23 7.18 -13.42
N ASN A 109 7.09 8.04 -13.96
CA ASN A 109 6.82 8.76 -15.21
C ASN A 109 6.66 7.79 -16.39
N ASN A 110 7.45 6.71 -16.41
CA ASN A 110 7.39 5.71 -17.48
C ASN A 110 6.21 4.75 -17.34
N LYS A 111 5.67 4.53 -16.13
CA LYS A 111 4.43 3.78 -15.91
C LYS A 111 3.23 4.48 -16.55
N ASP A 112 3.21 5.81 -16.52
CA ASP A 112 2.25 6.61 -17.27
C ASP A 112 2.50 6.50 -18.79
N ASN A 113 3.75 6.27 -19.20
CA ASN A 113 4.13 6.04 -20.60
C ASN A 113 3.86 4.60 -21.12
N ILE A 114 3.94 3.57 -20.27
CA ILE A 114 3.65 2.17 -20.65
C ILE A 114 2.14 1.98 -20.87
N ALA A 115 1.30 2.77 -20.20
CA ALA A 115 -0.12 2.87 -20.54
C ALA A 115 -0.36 3.57 -21.90
N THR A 116 0.59 4.37 -22.40
CA THR A 116 0.49 5.09 -23.68
C THR A 116 1.21 4.41 -24.84
N ASN A 117 2.13 3.48 -24.60
CA ASN A 117 2.75 2.61 -25.63
C ASN A 117 1.86 1.42 -26.06
N SER A 118 0.54 1.56 -25.99
CA SER A 118 -0.34 0.63 -26.69
C SER A 118 -0.39 1.04 -28.16
N SER A 119 0.54 0.52 -28.97
CA SER A 119 0.50 0.73 -30.42
C SER A 119 -0.89 0.41 -30.97
N SER A 120 -1.41 1.24 -31.88
CA SER A 120 -2.71 0.98 -32.48
C SER A 120 -2.71 -0.37 -33.20
N PHE A 121 -3.78 -1.15 -33.09
CA PHE A 121 -3.87 -2.47 -33.68
C PHE A 121 -5.23 -2.71 -34.34
N ASN A 122 -5.26 -3.60 -35.33
CA ASN A 122 -6.48 -4.05 -35.98
C ASN A 122 -6.96 -5.36 -35.36
N SER A 123 -8.28 -5.57 -35.33
CA SER A 123 -8.89 -6.78 -34.79
C SER A 123 -10.30 -6.98 -35.34
N VAL A 124 -10.79 -8.21 -35.35
CA VAL A 124 -12.15 -8.57 -35.79
C VAL A 124 -13.09 -8.67 -34.59
N ILE A 125 -14.29 -8.09 -34.73
CA ILE A 125 -15.35 -8.19 -33.74
C ILE A 125 -15.97 -9.59 -33.77
N VAL A 126 -15.87 -10.33 -32.66
CA VAL A 126 -16.46 -11.66 -32.47
C VAL A 126 -17.91 -11.58 -31.98
N SER A 127 -18.23 -10.59 -31.15
CA SER A 127 -19.59 -10.38 -30.65
C SER A 127 -19.85 -8.91 -30.34
N VAL A 128 -21.11 -8.51 -30.43
CA VAL A 128 -21.61 -7.17 -30.05
C VAL A 128 -22.84 -7.37 -29.18
N GLU A 129 -22.91 -6.63 -28.09
CA GLU A 129 -23.99 -6.64 -27.13
C GLU A 129 -24.38 -5.21 -26.75
N TYR A 130 -25.67 -4.95 -26.62
CA TYR A 130 -26.19 -3.69 -26.11
C TYR A 130 -26.81 -3.92 -24.73
N ARG A 131 -26.12 -3.48 -23.66
CA ARG A 131 -26.62 -3.54 -22.27
C ARG A 131 -26.45 -2.20 -21.59
N GLN A 132 -27.40 -1.85 -20.72
CA GLN A 132 -27.34 -0.62 -19.91
C GLN A 132 -27.03 0.64 -20.75
N SER A 133 -27.64 0.72 -21.93
CA SER A 133 -27.44 1.81 -22.90
C SER A 133 -25.99 2.01 -23.38
N LYS A 134 -25.17 0.95 -23.33
CA LYS A 134 -23.78 0.93 -23.81
C LYS A 134 -23.55 -0.28 -24.71
N PHE A 135 -22.78 -0.06 -25.77
CA PHE A 135 -22.32 -1.14 -26.64
C PHE A 135 -21.08 -1.78 -26.03
N ARG A 136 -21.13 -3.09 -25.83
CA ARG A 136 -20.01 -3.95 -25.46
C ARG A 136 -19.69 -4.87 -26.63
N PHE A 137 -18.43 -5.12 -26.89
CA PHE A 137 -18.02 -5.99 -27.98
C PHE A 137 -16.75 -6.75 -27.61
N LYS A 138 -16.67 -7.99 -28.10
CA LYS A 138 -15.51 -8.85 -27.91
C LYS A 138 -14.71 -8.94 -29.21
N LEU A 139 -13.41 -8.91 -29.07
CA LEU A 139 -12.43 -9.03 -30.14
C LEU A 139 -11.91 -10.45 -30.27
N ASP A 140 -11.36 -10.77 -31.44
CA ASP A 140 -10.73 -12.07 -31.77
C ASP A 140 -9.53 -12.39 -30.87
N ASN A 141 -8.79 -11.37 -30.45
CA ASN A 141 -7.71 -11.47 -29.47
C ASN A 141 -8.19 -11.71 -28.02
N GLY A 142 -9.50 -11.94 -27.82
CA GLY A 142 -10.11 -12.22 -26.53
C GLY A 142 -10.45 -10.99 -25.68
N GLN A 143 -10.00 -9.79 -26.08
CA GLN A 143 -10.28 -8.57 -25.33
C GLN A 143 -11.74 -8.16 -25.44
N THR A 144 -12.30 -7.64 -24.34
CA THR A 144 -13.65 -7.08 -24.33
C THR A 144 -13.59 -5.57 -24.14
N TRP A 145 -14.40 -4.85 -24.91
CA TRP A 145 -14.38 -3.40 -24.98
C TRP A 145 -15.80 -2.85 -24.85
N GLN A 146 -15.91 -1.63 -24.33
CA GLN A 146 -17.17 -0.91 -24.19
C GLN A 146 -17.06 0.50 -24.77
N LEU A 147 -18.00 0.89 -25.63
CA LEU A 147 -18.13 2.28 -26.06
C LEU A 147 -18.62 3.16 -24.91
N THR A 148 -17.95 4.29 -24.71
CA THR A 148 -18.33 5.26 -23.67
C THR A 148 -19.34 6.29 -24.17
N ASP A 149 -19.32 6.60 -25.45
CA ASP A 149 -20.24 7.53 -26.13
C ASP A 149 -21.52 6.82 -26.62
N SER A 150 -22.39 7.55 -27.34
CA SER A 150 -23.54 6.97 -28.04
C SER A 150 -23.06 6.13 -29.23
N GLY A 151 -22.85 4.84 -28.96
CA GLY A 151 -22.34 3.87 -29.92
C GLY A 151 -23.30 3.48 -31.05
N ILE A 152 -24.53 4.02 -31.07
CA ILE A 152 -25.54 3.73 -32.10
C ILE A 152 -24.98 4.09 -33.50
N ARG A 153 -24.24 5.20 -33.58
CA ARG A 153 -23.60 5.65 -34.84
C ARG A 153 -22.45 4.75 -35.29
N ALA A 154 -21.82 4.01 -34.37
CA ALA A 154 -20.72 3.10 -34.72
C ALA A 154 -21.19 1.90 -35.54
N ARG A 155 -22.49 1.55 -35.46
CA ARG A 155 -23.12 0.45 -36.21
C ARG A 155 -22.28 -0.83 -36.21
N LEU A 156 -21.78 -1.21 -35.03
CA LEU A 156 -20.89 -2.36 -34.87
C LEU A 156 -21.60 -3.66 -35.30
N LYS A 157 -20.89 -4.49 -36.05
CA LYS A 157 -21.37 -5.80 -36.49
C LYS A 157 -20.33 -6.87 -36.20
N LYS A 158 -20.80 -8.09 -35.92
CA LYS A 158 -19.94 -9.29 -35.86
C LYS A 158 -19.25 -9.49 -37.21
N GLY A 159 -17.98 -9.89 -37.18
CA GLY A 159 -17.13 -10.11 -38.36
C GLY A 159 -16.51 -8.83 -38.94
N GLN A 160 -16.81 -7.66 -38.37
CA GLN A 160 -16.21 -6.41 -38.82
C GLN A 160 -14.79 -6.25 -38.30
N THR A 161 -13.84 -5.93 -39.18
CA THR A 161 -12.51 -5.46 -38.80
C THR A 161 -12.59 -4.01 -38.33
N ILE A 162 -11.98 -3.74 -37.18
CA ILE A 162 -11.86 -2.41 -36.59
C ILE A 162 -10.41 -2.13 -36.22
N LYS A 163 -10.09 -0.86 -35.98
CA LYS A 163 -8.82 -0.43 -35.41
C LYS A 163 -9.03 0.13 -34.01
N ILE A 164 -8.21 -0.29 -33.05
CA ILE A 164 -8.13 0.32 -31.72
C ILE A 164 -6.92 1.24 -31.70
N GLU A 165 -7.13 2.50 -31.34
CA GLU A 165 -6.09 3.52 -31.27
C GLU A 165 -6.00 4.09 -29.85
N PRO A 166 -4.80 4.22 -29.27
CA PRO A 166 -4.61 4.97 -28.04
C PRO A 166 -4.90 6.45 -28.28
N GLY A 167 -5.32 7.15 -27.23
CA GLY A 167 -5.42 8.60 -27.18
C GLY A 167 -4.86 9.16 -25.88
N GLY A 168 -4.82 10.49 -25.78
CA GLY A 168 -4.35 11.17 -24.57
C GLY A 168 -5.15 10.77 -23.31
N MET A 169 -4.55 10.98 -22.14
CA MET A 169 -5.17 10.67 -20.83
C MET A 169 -5.68 9.22 -20.72
N ARG A 170 -4.88 8.25 -21.20
CA ARG A 170 -5.20 6.81 -21.14
C ARG A 170 -6.53 6.44 -21.80
N SER A 171 -6.94 7.22 -22.80
CA SER A 171 -8.15 6.94 -23.56
C SER A 171 -7.86 6.00 -24.72
N PHE A 172 -8.90 5.31 -25.18
CA PHE A 172 -8.82 4.48 -26.37
C PHE A 172 -9.97 4.83 -27.30
N PHE A 173 -9.75 4.60 -28.58
CA PHE A 173 -10.71 4.86 -29.62
C PHE A 173 -10.87 3.65 -30.52
N LEU A 174 -12.12 3.30 -30.81
CA LEU A 174 -12.47 2.43 -31.91
C LEU A 174 -12.60 3.28 -33.17
N VAL A 175 -11.89 2.89 -34.23
CA VAL A 175 -11.99 3.48 -35.55
C VAL A 175 -12.54 2.46 -36.53
N ASN A 176 -13.59 2.84 -37.24
CA ASN A 176 -14.19 2.05 -38.30
C ASN A 176 -14.71 2.95 -39.44
N SER A 177 -15.39 2.36 -40.43
CA SER A 177 -15.95 3.10 -41.58
C SER A 177 -17.02 4.15 -41.22
N LYS A 178 -17.53 4.16 -39.98
CA LYS A 178 -18.51 5.14 -39.48
C LYS A 178 -17.88 6.28 -38.71
N GLY A 179 -16.60 6.18 -38.37
CA GLY A 179 -15.84 7.21 -37.68
C GLY A 179 -15.06 6.68 -36.50
N ARG A 180 -14.81 7.57 -35.55
CA ARG A 180 -13.97 7.36 -34.37
C ARG A 180 -14.82 7.51 -33.10
N PHE A 181 -14.81 6.48 -32.25
CA PHE A 181 -15.67 6.36 -31.08
C PHE A 181 -14.83 6.06 -29.85
N ARG A 182 -15.15 6.70 -28.72
CA ARG A 182 -14.36 6.49 -27.50
C ARG A 182 -14.72 5.15 -26.86
N ALA A 183 -13.71 4.35 -26.57
CA ALA A 183 -13.85 3.02 -26.02
C ALA A 183 -13.01 2.88 -24.73
N LYS A 184 -13.43 1.95 -23.87
CA LYS A 184 -12.65 1.49 -22.73
C LYS A 184 -12.58 -0.03 -22.75
N GLN A 185 -11.42 -0.58 -22.40
CA GLN A 185 -11.30 -2.02 -22.19
C GLN A 185 -12.02 -2.39 -20.89
N ILE A 186 -12.74 -3.51 -20.90
CA ILE A 186 -13.44 -4.05 -19.73
C ILE A 186 -12.99 -5.50 -19.50
N LYS A 187 -12.97 -5.92 -18.23
CA LYS A 187 -12.70 -7.31 -17.83
C LYS A 187 -14.00 -8.11 -17.85
#